data_AF-A0AB40ATF7-F1
#
_entry.id   AF-A0AB40ATF7-F1
#
_cell.length_a   1.000
_cell.length_b   1.000
_cell.length_c   1.000
_cell.angle_alpha   90.00
_cell.angle_beta   90.00
_cell.angle_gamma   90.00
#
_symmetry.space_group_name_H-M   'P 1'
#
loop_
_entity.id
_entity.type
_entity.pdbx_description
1 polymer ?
#
loop_
_entity_poly.entity_id
_entity_poly.type
_entity_poly.pdbx_seq_one_letter_code
_entity_poly.pdbx_strand_id
1 'polypeptide(L)'
;MDDNTDLFIHTVHGAGRLLPSGNRWNSIELDYNLLPTSSHNDDHFTTTSSLYSKSFTFNLTITDKSHFKRFLYIFIALLLTIIFLVLLLSFLPHKHHDSLPSTNLPFTLKQALLFFDAQKSGQINNSLVKFRGDSGLQDGHYRQINASLVGGFYDSGNNVKFSFPTAYTITLLSWTVIEYHEKYEAMNELEHVKDIIKWGTDYLLKLFVPSNSTATPNLIYSQVGSANISSSSENDMSCWQRPEDMKYARPVSVCGASATDLAGEIAAALAAASLVFTDRKSYSLKLIQASESLFNLAKNSGKKQTYTMDVACGGEASNYYNSSGYLDELVWGATWLFFATGDRSYLGYATDSFDSALIEELVPDHGVFYWNNKLAAIAVLMTRLRYLLDPGFPYTTVLTKCSELTNNLMCSYLSAPEKFSMTPAGLILLKPNSSTSLELASTAAFLTKIYSDYLDSIKIEGGACGDDLYSLDDLQNFAESQMNYILGNNPMKMSYVVGVGSEYPKQVYHRGASIPWDGKQYGCVEGKRWRDSKEANPNVLLGAMVRGPDKEDGFSDDRNRPEYTEPSIASNAGLVAALIGLLDHPSSTTSRIDRDAMFANIS
;
A
#
# COMPACT_ATOMS: atom_id res chain seq x y z
N MET A 1 -42.32 -53.76 -30.69
CA MET A 1 -41.47 -53.00 -31.61
C MET A 1 -40.77 -51.98 -30.75
N ASP A 2 -39.56 -52.36 -30.43
CA ASP A 2 -38.59 -51.68 -29.57
C ASP A 2 -38.20 -50.31 -30.14
N ASP A 3 -37.89 -49.37 -29.25
CA ASP A 3 -36.52 -48.86 -29.18
C ASP A 3 -36.32 -48.21 -27.80
N ASN A 4 -35.68 -48.98 -26.91
CA ASN A 4 -35.23 -48.56 -25.61
C ASN A 4 -33.82 -47.99 -25.81
N THR A 5 -33.63 -46.68 -25.68
CA THR A 5 -32.29 -46.08 -25.65
C THR A 5 -31.65 -46.37 -24.30
N ASP A 6 -30.81 -47.41 -24.25
CA ASP A 6 -29.96 -47.70 -23.09
C ASP A 6 -28.85 -46.63 -22.98
N LEU A 7 -28.73 -46.00 -21.81
CA LEU A 7 -27.68 -45.03 -21.49
C LEU A 7 -26.48 -45.79 -20.89
N PHE A 8 -25.31 -45.72 -21.53
CA PHE A 8 -24.08 -46.36 -21.05
C PHE A 8 -23.27 -45.40 -20.17
N ILE A 9 -22.82 -45.89 -19.01
CA ILE A 9 -21.88 -45.19 -18.11
C ILE A 9 -20.57 -45.99 -18.09
N HIS A 10 -19.46 -45.33 -18.40
CA HIS A 10 -18.11 -45.90 -18.30
C HIS A 10 -17.41 -45.43 -17.02
N THR A 11 -16.76 -46.34 -16.30
CA THR A 11 -15.78 -46.00 -15.25
C THR A 11 -14.37 -46.17 -15.82
N VAL A 12 -13.55 -45.11 -15.74
CA VAL A 12 -12.14 -45.15 -16.17
C VAL A 12 -11.28 -45.51 -14.97
N HIS A 13 -10.46 -46.55 -15.12
CA HIS A 13 -9.46 -46.92 -14.10
C HIS A 13 -8.25 -45.99 -14.18
N GLY A 14 -7.66 -45.65 -13.03
CA GLY A 14 -6.56 -44.70 -12.89
C GLY A 14 -5.36 -45.00 -13.79
N ALA A 15 -5.25 -44.24 -14.88
CA ALA A 15 -4.03 -43.90 -15.60
C ALA A 15 -4.38 -42.74 -16.55
N GLY A 16 -3.95 -41.53 -16.19
CA GLY A 16 -4.30 -40.30 -16.91
C GLY A 16 -3.79 -40.27 -18.36
N ARG A 17 -4.71 -40.08 -19.31
CA ARG A 17 -4.56 -39.31 -20.56
C ARG A 17 -5.89 -39.24 -21.30
N LEU A 18 -6.43 -38.03 -21.48
CA LEU A 18 -7.49 -37.77 -22.45
C LEU A 18 -6.84 -37.57 -23.83
N LEU A 19 -7.16 -38.43 -24.81
CA LEU A 19 -6.98 -38.11 -26.23
C LEU A 19 -8.26 -37.41 -26.70
N PRO A 20 -8.19 -36.28 -27.41
CA PRO A 20 -9.38 -35.58 -27.87
C PRO A 20 -9.92 -36.27 -29.12
N SER A 21 -11.12 -36.85 -29.04
CA SER A 21 -11.95 -37.09 -30.21
C SER A 21 -13.36 -36.57 -29.95
N GLY A 22 -13.85 -35.77 -30.90
CA GLY A 22 -15.01 -34.91 -30.72
C GLY A 22 -16.32 -35.68 -30.59
N ASN A 23 -16.98 -35.53 -29.46
CA ASN A 23 -18.33 -34.96 -29.36
C ASN A 23 -18.79 -35.01 -27.89
N ARG A 24 -19.36 -33.88 -27.46
CA ARG A 24 -19.93 -33.60 -26.14
C ARG A 24 -20.61 -34.80 -25.46
N TRP A 25 -20.17 -35.17 -24.26
CA TRP A 25 -21.06 -35.72 -23.21
C TRP A 25 -20.56 -35.33 -21.82
N ASN A 26 -21.47 -34.75 -21.04
CA ASN A 26 -21.31 -34.39 -19.63
C ASN A 26 -21.28 -35.65 -18.78
N SER A 27 -20.16 -35.97 -18.13
CA SER A 27 -20.13 -36.94 -17.03
C SER A 27 -20.03 -36.20 -15.70
N ILE A 28 -21.01 -36.41 -14.83
CA ILE A 28 -20.96 -35.99 -13.42
C ILE A 28 -20.49 -37.19 -12.61
N GLU A 29 -19.39 -37.04 -11.89
CA GLU A 29 -18.91 -38.00 -10.90
C GLU A 29 -19.73 -37.84 -9.60
N LEU A 30 -20.27 -38.93 -9.09
CA LEU A 30 -20.97 -38.97 -7.80
C LEU A 30 -20.31 -40.03 -6.91
N ASP A 31 -19.40 -39.60 -6.06
CA ASP A 31 -18.78 -40.45 -5.03
C ASP A 31 -19.68 -40.52 -3.80
N TYR A 32 -20.39 -41.63 -3.63
CA TYR A 32 -21.10 -41.94 -2.39
C TYR A 32 -20.25 -42.94 -1.61
N ASN A 33 -19.49 -42.45 -0.64
CA ASN A 33 -18.76 -43.22 0.39
C ASN A 33 -19.72 -44.10 1.23
N LEU A 34 -20.36 -45.08 0.61
CA LEU A 34 -21.37 -45.98 1.16
C LEU A 34 -21.00 -47.45 0.91
N LEU A 35 -19.71 -47.78 1.00
CA LEU A 35 -19.28 -49.17 1.11
C LEU A 35 -18.69 -49.43 2.50
N PRO A 36 -19.15 -50.49 3.21
CA PRO A 36 -18.61 -50.82 4.53
C PRO A 36 -17.19 -51.39 4.39
N THR A 37 -16.25 -50.80 5.12
CA THR A 37 -14.91 -51.38 5.32
C THR A 37 -15.04 -52.61 6.21
N SER A 38 -14.91 -53.82 5.65
CA SER A 38 -14.95 -55.05 6.45
C SER A 38 -13.59 -55.30 7.12
N SER A 39 -13.59 -55.33 8.45
CA SER A 39 -12.52 -55.86 9.29
C SER A 39 -12.60 -57.38 9.36
N HIS A 40 -11.65 -58.11 8.76
CA HIS A 40 -10.95 -59.25 9.37
C HIS A 40 -10.00 -59.94 8.38
N ASN A 41 -8.79 -60.21 8.88
CA ASN A 41 -7.80 -61.14 8.34
C ASN A 41 -8.36 -62.57 8.36
N ASP A 42 -8.23 -63.30 7.25
CA ASP A 42 -7.64 -64.64 7.25
C ASP A 42 -7.42 -65.16 5.81
N ASP A 43 -6.38 -65.97 5.70
CA ASP A 43 -5.70 -66.44 4.49
C ASP A 43 -6.51 -67.34 3.55
N HIS A 44 -6.02 -67.38 2.31
CA HIS A 44 -6.24 -68.40 1.28
C HIS A 44 -7.64 -68.51 0.66
N PHE A 45 -7.89 -67.72 -0.40
CA PHE A 45 -8.42 -68.25 -1.67
C PHE A 45 -8.05 -67.31 -2.83
N THR A 46 -7.17 -67.78 -3.71
CA THR A 46 -6.98 -67.19 -5.04
C THR A 46 -8.27 -67.32 -5.83
N THR A 47 -9.00 -66.22 -6.03
CA THR A 47 -10.04 -66.13 -7.05
C THR A 47 -9.67 -65.03 -8.04
N THR A 48 -9.55 -65.48 -9.28
CA THR A 48 -9.19 -64.74 -10.47
C THR A 48 -10.08 -63.51 -10.66
N SER A 49 -9.49 -62.32 -10.67
CA SER A 49 -10.17 -61.08 -11.05
C SER A 49 -10.59 -61.18 -12.53
N SER A 50 -11.90 -61.30 -12.75
CA SER A 50 -12.53 -61.24 -14.06
C SER A 50 -12.17 -59.93 -14.79
N LEU A 51 -11.67 -60.04 -16.02
CA LEU A 51 -11.31 -58.94 -16.94
C LEU A 51 -12.52 -58.30 -17.66
N TYR A 52 -13.74 -58.61 -17.22
CA TYR A 52 -14.97 -58.05 -17.82
C TYR A 52 -15.64 -57.04 -16.88
N SER A 53 -15.99 -55.87 -17.43
CA SER A 53 -16.84 -54.87 -16.77
C SER A 53 -18.17 -55.51 -16.36
N LYS A 54 -18.49 -55.50 -15.07
CA LYS A 54 -19.84 -55.85 -14.60
C LYS A 54 -20.73 -54.62 -14.75
N SER A 55 -21.68 -54.67 -15.67
CA SER A 55 -22.78 -53.71 -15.72
C SER A 55 -23.85 -54.12 -14.70
N PHE A 56 -24.31 -53.16 -13.91
CA PHE A 56 -25.46 -53.33 -13.02
C PHE A 56 -26.65 -52.57 -13.63
N THR A 57 -27.72 -53.29 -13.94
CA THR A 57 -28.97 -52.69 -14.42
C THR A 57 -29.83 -52.33 -13.21
N PHE A 58 -30.00 -51.04 -12.95
CA PHE A 58 -30.95 -50.56 -11.95
C PHE A 58 -32.30 -50.28 -12.64
N ASN A 59 -33.30 -51.11 -12.36
CA ASN A 59 -34.68 -50.81 -12.76
C ASN A 59 -35.30 -49.87 -11.72
N LEU A 60 -35.49 -48.61 -12.09
CA LEU A 60 -36.20 -47.65 -11.24
C LEU A 60 -37.71 -47.88 -11.38
N THR A 61 -38.27 -48.76 -10.54
CA THR A 61 -39.71 -49.03 -10.52
C THR A 61 -40.42 -48.06 -9.58
N ILE A 62 -41.32 -47.24 -10.13
CA ILE A 62 -42.25 -46.43 -9.32
C ILE A 62 -43.25 -47.40 -8.67
N THR A 63 -43.02 -47.72 -7.40
CA THR A 63 -43.84 -48.65 -6.61
C THR A 63 -45.21 -48.10 -6.26
N ASP A 64 -45.35 -46.77 -6.13
CA ASP A 64 -46.62 -46.10 -5.88
C ASP A 64 -46.73 -44.78 -6.66
N LYS A 65 -47.59 -44.80 -7.69
CA LYS A 65 -47.86 -43.64 -8.55
C LYS A 65 -48.44 -42.45 -7.78
N SER A 66 -49.12 -42.67 -6.66
CA SER A 66 -49.69 -41.59 -5.83
C SER A 66 -48.59 -40.83 -5.08
N HIS A 67 -47.65 -41.56 -4.47
CA HIS A 67 -46.51 -40.96 -3.79
C HIS A 67 -45.57 -40.25 -4.76
N PHE A 68 -45.31 -40.82 -5.93
CA PHE A 68 -44.49 -40.16 -6.95
C PHE A 68 -45.10 -38.86 -7.45
N LYS A 69 -46.43 -38.82 -7.67
CA LYS A 69 -47.13 -37.58 -8.02
C LYS A 69 -47.02 -36.53 -6.92
N ARG A 70 -47.20 -36.92 -5.65
CA ARG A 70 -47.04 -36.00 -4.51
C ARG A 70 -45.61 -35.44 -4.42
N PHE A 71 -44.60 -36.30 -4.58
CA PHE A 71 -43.20 -35.87 -4.60
C PHE A 71 -42.94 -34.88 -5.74
N LEU A 72 -43.45 -35.16 -6.95
CA LEU A 72 -43.30 -34.27 -8.10
C LEU A 72 -43.98 -32.92 -7.87
N TYR A 73 -45.19 -32.89 -7.28
CA TYR A 73 -45.86 -31.64 -6.93
C TYR A 73 -45.10 -30.84 -5.88
N ILE A 74 -44.56 -31.49 -4.85
CA ILE A 74 -43.76 -30.83 -3.82
C ILE A 74 -42.47 -30.27 -4.44
N PHE A 75 -41.78 -31.05 -5.27
CA PHE A 75 -40.55 -30.63 -5.93
C PHE A 75 -40.77 -29.45 -6.86
N ILE A 76 -41.82 -29.48 -7.69
CA ILE A 76 -42.18 -28.36 -8.57
C ILE A 76 -42.56 -27.13 -7.76
N ALA A 77 -43.33 -27.29 -6.68
CA ALA A 77 -43.68 -26.17 -5.79
C ALA A 77 -42.43 -25.55 -5.16
N LEU A 78 -41.46 -26.36 -4.73
CA LEU A 78 -40.20 -25.90 -4.15
C LEU A 78 -39.35 -25.15 -5.18
N LEU A 79 -39.27 -25.67 -6.41
CA LEU A 79 -38.57 -25.02 -7.52
C LEU A 79 -39.20 -23.67 -7.86
N LEU A 80 -40.54 -23.61 -7.92
CA LEU A 80 -41.28 -22.37 -8.16
C LEU A 80 -41.10 -21.36 -7.02
N THR A 81 -41.03 -21.80 -5.76
CA THR A 81 -40.74 -20.89 -4.63
C THR A 81 -39.33 -20.34 -4.68
N ILE A 82 -38.33 -21.13 -5.11
CA ILE A 82 -36.94 -20.66 -5.29
C ILE A 82 -36.88 -19.63 -6.42
N ILE A 83 -37.49 -19.92 -7.57
CA ILE A 83 -37.56 -19.00 -8.71
C ILE A 83 -38.28 -17.70 -8.31
N PHE A 84 -39.39 -17.81 -7.56
CA PHE A 84 -40.10 -16.65 -7.03
C PHE A 84 -39.25 -15.83 -6.07
N LEU A 85 -38.47 -16.46 -5.17
CA LEU A 85 -37.56 -15.74 -4.28
C LEU A 85 -36.45 -15.00 -5.05
N VAL A 86 -35.87 -15.64 -6.08
CA VAL A 86 -34.85 -15.04 -6.94
C VAL A 86 -35.42 -13.86 -7.74
N LEU A 87 -36.65 -13.99 -8.25
CA LEU A 87 -37.36 -12.91 -8.91
C LEU A 87 -37.69 -11.78 -7.92
N LEU A 88 -38.16 -12.10 -6.72
CA LEU A 88 -38.43 -11.12 -5.67
C LEU A 88 -37.16 -10.35 -5.29
N LEU A 89 -36.00 -11.02 -5.23
CA LEU A 89 -34.69 -10.40 -4.99
C LEU A 89 -34.24 -9.49 -6.13
N SER A 90 -34.63 -9.79 -7.38
CA SER A 90 -34.32 -8.96 -8.55
C SER A 90 -35.31 -7.82 -8.79
N PHE A 91 -36.53 -7.91 -8.23
CA PHE A 91 -37.55 -6.85 -8.25
C PHE A 91 -37.66 -6.04 -6.96
N LEU A 92 -36.90 -6.39 -5.91
CA LEU A 92 -36.62 -5.44 -4.84
C LEU A 92 -35.99 -4.21 -5.52
N PRO A 93 -36.54 -2.99 -5.31
CA PRO A 93 -35.91 -1.81 -5.84
C PRO A 93 -34.47 -1.85 -5.34
N HIS A 94 -33.51 -1.91 -6.27
CA HIS A 94 -32.18 -1.43 -5.95
C HIS A 94 -32.45 -0.05 -5.41
N LYS A 95 -32.32 0.12 -4.10
CA LYS A 95 -32.08 1.45 -3.57
C LYS A 95 -30.87 1.88 -4.38
N HIS A 96 -31.07 2.83 -5.29
CA HIS A 96 -30.02 3.78 -5.57
C HIS A 96 -29.47 4.07 -4.20
N HIS A 97 -28.23 3.62 -3.94
CA HIS A 97 -27.52 4.08 -2.79
C HIS A 97 -27.62 5.59 -2.94
N ASP A 98 -28.42 6.22 -2.08
CA ASP A 98 -28.23 7.62 -1.78
C ASP A 98 -26.76 7.67 -1.42
N SER A 99 -25.96 8.12 -2.40
CA SER A 99 -24.54 8.38 -2.23
C SER A 99 -24.45 9.11 -0.91
N LEU A 100 -23.71 8.56 0.06
CA LEU A 100 -23.28 9.37 1.20
C LEU A 100 -22.84 10.72 0.60
N PRO A 101 -23.29 11.86 1.15
CA PRO A 101 -23.05 13.16 0.53
C PRO A 101 -21.57 13.21 0.20
N SER A 102 -21.28 13.28 -1.11
CA SER A 102 -19.94 13.16 -1.72
C SER A 102 -18.91 13.68 -0.72
N THR A 103 -18.17 12.78 -0.07
CA THR A 103 -17.21 13.20 0.95
C THR A 103 -16.32 14.22 0.29
N ASN A 104 -16.33 15.47 0.78
CA ASN A 104 -15.71 16.60 0.10
C ASN A 104 -14.20 16.34 -0.02
N LEU A 105 -13.75 15.79 -1.15
CA LEU A 105 -12.37 15.38 -1.38
C LEU A 105 -11.39 16.56 -1.16
N PRO A 106 -11.69 17.80 -1.62
CA PRO A 106 -10.86 18.95 -1.28
C PRO A 106 -10.70 19.16 0.23
N PHE A 107 -11.80 19.08 0.99
CA PHE A 107 -11.74 19.18 2.45
C PHE A 107 -10.93 18.06 3.09
N THR A 108 -11.15 16.81 2.67
CA THR A 108 -10.42 15.64 3.17
C THR A 108 -8.93 15.77 2.93
N LEU A 109 -8.51 16.23 1.74
CA LEU A 109 -7.10 16.45 1.40
C LEU A 109 -6.47 17.49 2.32
N LYS A 110 -7.15 18.62 2.57
CA LYS A 110 -6.67 19.65 3.51
C LYS A 110 -6.46 19.08 4.91
N GLN A 111 -7.39 18.25 5.39
CA GLN A 111 -7.22 17.57 6.67
C GLN A 111 -6.02 16.61 6.63
N ALA A 112 -5.91 15.79 5.58
CA ALA A 112 -4.80 14.83 5.43
C ALA A 112 -3.42 15.51 5.42
N LEU A 113 -3.31 16.73 4.88
CA LEU A 113 -2.08 17.53 4.97
C LEU A 113 -1.79 18.03 6.40
N LEU A 114 -2.80 18.48 7.14
CA LEU A 114 -2.66 18.90 8.55
C LEU A 114 -2.12 17.80 9.48
N PHE A 115 -2.32 16.52 9.13
CA PHE A 115 -1.71 15.43 9.87
C PHE A 115 -0.18 15.53 9.88
N PHE A 116 0.46 15.91 8.76
CA PHE A 116 1.92 16.06 8.72
C PHE A 116 2.40 17.19 9.62
N ASP A 117 1.66 18.30 9.73
CA ASP A 117 1.96 19.33 10.73
C ASP A 117 1.88 18.79 12.15
N ALA A 118 0.90 17.92 12.42
CA ALA A 118 0.76 17.25 13.71
C ALA A 118 1.90 16.27 13.99
N GLN A 119 2.68 15.86 12.98
CA GLN A 119 3.84 14.99 13.11
C GLN A 119 5.19 15.73 13.15
N LYS A 120 5.25 17.04 12.83
CA LYS A 120 6.52 17.80 12.81
C LYS A 120 7.26 17.70 14.15
N SER A 121 8.55 17.41 14.14
CA SER A 121 9.45 17.45 15.31
C SER A 121 10.43 18.60 15.16
N GLY A 122 10.92 19.17 16.26
CA GLY A 122 11.86 20.29 16.25
C GLY A 122 11.23 21.61 16.69
N GLN A 123 11.77 22.71 16.19
CA GLN A 123 11.29 24.06 16.52
C GLN A 123 10.18 24.49 15.54
N ILE A 124 8.94 24.56 16.01
CA ILE A 124 7.75 24.83 15.20
C ILE A 124 7.31 26.28 15.42
N ASN A 125 7.74 27.18 14.54
CA ASN A 125 7.28 28.56 14.54
C ASN A 125 5.88 28.62 13.91
N ASN A 126 4.86 29.05 14.65
CA ASN A 126 3.45 29.15 14.21
C ASN A 126 2.82 27.82 13.76
N SER A 127 2.59 26.92 14.71
CA SER A 127 1.90 25.64 14.45
C SER A 127 0.47 25.85 13.95
N LEU A 128 0.11 25.18 12.83
CA LEU A 128 -1.29 25.03 12.37
C LEU A 128 -2.09 24.11 13.31
N VAL A 129 -1.41 23.26 14.09
CA VAL A 129 -2.01 22.32 15.03
C VAL A 129 -1.91 22.87 16.45
N LYS A 130 -3.06 23.18 17.04
CA LYS A 130 -3.17 23.90 18.33
C LYS A 130 -2.56 23.18 19.54
N PHE A 131 -2.39 21.86 19.44
CA PHE A 131 -1.87 21.01 20.51
C PHE A 131 -0.44 20.51 20.26
N ARG A 132 0.30 21.22 19.40
CA ARG A 132 1.72 20.95 19.11
C ARG A 132 2.58 22.16 19.44
N GLY A 133 3.81 21.89 19.87
CA GLY A 133 4.84 22.90 20.13
C GLY A 133 6.25 22.35 19.87
N ASP A 134 7.24 23.09 20.33
CA ASP A 134 8.65 22.72 20.17
C ASP A 134 8.97 21.40 20.88
N SER A 135 9.62 20.47 20.17
CA SER A 135 9.95 19.14 20.70
C SER A 135 11.25 18.61 20.10
N GLY A 136 11.87 17.61 20.76
CA GLY A 136 13.08 16.96 20.21
C GLY A 136 14.26 17.91 19.98
N LEU A 137 14.36 19.01 20.75
CA LEU A 137 15.36 20.07 20.53
C LEU A 137 16.81 19.64 20.81
N GLN A 138 17.00 18.45 21.38
CA GLN A 138 18.31 17.84 21.64
C GLN A 138 18.59 16.67 20.69
N ASP A 139 17.75 16.47 19.66
CA ASP A 139 17.91 15.39 18.69
C ASP A 139 19.28 15.48 18.00
N GLY A 140 20.08 14.44 18.22
CA GLY A 140 21.43 14.30 17.70
C GLY A 140 22.56 14.93 18.51
N HIS A 141 22.24 15.51 19.67
CA HIS A 141 23.19 15.80 20.75
C HIS A 141 23.16 14.66 21.78
N TYR A 142 23.65 13.48 21.40
CA TYR A 142 23.65 12.30 22.27
C TYR A 142 25.04 11.66 22.36
N ARG A 143 25.57 11.56 23.58
CA ARG A 143 26.94 11.07 23.87
C ARG A 143 27.99 11.83 23.06
N GLN A 144 28.77 11.13 22.23
CA GLN A 144 29.84 11.71 21.39
C GLN A 144 29.35 12.15 20.01
N ILE A 145 28.06 11.92 19.68
CA ILE A 145 27.47 12.38 18.41
C ILE A 145 26.99 13.81 18.62
N ASN A 146 27.49 14.71 17.76
CA ASN A 146 27.06 16.10 17.68
C ASN A 146 26.53 16.39 16.27
N ALA A 147 25.45 15.70 15.91
CA ALA A 147 24.74 15.89 14.66
C ALA A 147 23.49 16.72 14.99
N SER A 148 23.33 17.93 14.44
CA SER A 148 22.13 18.73 14.71
C SER A 148 20.94 18.12 13.94
N LEU A 149 20.30 17.10 14.50
CA LEU A 149 19.22 16.31 13.88
C LEU A 149 17.82 16.80 14.30
N VAL A 150 17.71 18.03 14.79
CA VAL A 150 16.42 18.70 15.08
C VAL A 150 15.64 18.89 13.77
N GLY A 151 14.32 18.66 13.77
CA GLY A 151 13.47 18.69 12.58
C GLY A 151 12.84 17.33 12.26
N GLY A 152 12.28 17.20 11.05
CA GLY A 152 11.70 15.96 10.55
C GLY A 152 10.34 15.64 11.15
N PHE A 153 9.90 14.39 11.02
CA PHE A 153 8.59 13.94 11.47
C PHE A 153 8.71 12.81 12.48
N TYR A 154 7.88 12.85 13.51
CA TYR A 154 7.54 11.63 14.24
C TYR A 154 6.79 10.70 13.28
N ASP A 155 7.14 9.43 13.32
CA ASP A 155 6.68 8.46 12.33
C ASP A 155 5.16 8.20 12.40
N SER A 156 4.64 8.10 13.61
CA SER A 156 3.32 7.54 13.89
C SER A 156 2.80 8.04 15.26
N GLY A 157 2.14 7.21 16.06
CA GLY A 157 1.71 7.50 17.42
C GLY A 157 2.82 7.58 18.45
N ASN A 158 4.03 7.17 18.07
CA ASN A 158 5.26 7.22 18.86
C ASN A 158 6.09 8.47 18.54
N ASN A 159 7.13 8.69 19.34
CA ASN A 159 8.02 9.85 19.17
C ASN A 159 9.35 9.48 18.49
N VAL A 160 9.45 8.31 17.84
CA VAL A 160 10.65 7.93 17.06
C VAL A 160 10.58 8.58 15.68
N LYS A 161 11.75 8.99 15.21
CA LYS A 161 11.95 9.47 13.83
C LYS A 161 12.63 8.37 13.05
N PHE A 162 11.86 7.61 12.28
CA PHE A 162 12.41 6.62 11.35
C PHE A 162 12.67 7.28 10.00
N SER A 163 13.92 7.24 9.55
CA SER A 163 14.34 7.96 8.36
C SER A 163 13.89 7.30 7.06
N PHE A 164 13.77 5.98 7.04
CA PHE A 164 13.34 5.23 5.87
C PHE A 164 11.90 5.55 5.43
N PRO A 165 10.86 5.41 6.30
CA PRO A 165 9.49 5.82 5.95
C PRO A 165 9.34 7.33 5.77
N THR A 166 10.19 8.14 6.43
CA THR A 166 10.24 9.60 6.17
C THR A 166 10.68 9.87 4.73
N ALA A 167 11.76 9.23 4.27
CA ALA A 167 12.23 9.41 2.90
C ALA A 167 11.16 8.99 1.88
N TYR A 168 10.57 7.80 2.04
CA TYR A 168 9.43 7.34 1.23
C TYR A 168 8.28 8.35 1.18
N THR A 169 7.87 8.87 2.34
CA THR A 169 6.80 9.87 2.46
C THR A 169 7.11 11.10 1.60
N ILE A 170 8.35 11.59 1.67
CA ILE A 170 8.78 12.77 0.91
C ILE A 170 8.86 12.48 -0.58
N THR A 171 9.32 11.29 -0.99
CA THR A 171 9.31 10.90 -2.40
C THR A 171 7.89 10.87 -2.95
N LEU A 172 6.96 10.22 -2.24
CA LEU A 172 5.57 10.08 -2.68
C LEU A 172 4.83 11.43 -2.72
N LEU A 173 4.94 12.25 -1.68
CA LEU A 173 4.35 13.60 -1.69
C LEU A 173 4.92 14.44 -2.84
N SER A 174 6.23 14.38 -3.08
CA SER A 174 6.86 15.10 -4.20
C SER A 174 6.33 14.62 -5.55
N TRP A 175 6.19 13.30 -5.74
CA TRP A 175 5.60 12.74 -6.94
C TRP A 175 4.19 13.29 -7.18
N THR A 176 3.35 13.37 -6.15
CA THR A 176 1.99 13.92 -6.33
C THR A 176 1.98 15.38 -6.75
N VAL A 177 2.91 16.20 -6.25
CA VAL A 177 3.02 17.61 -6.62
C VAL A 177 3.53 17.78 -8.05
N ILE A 178 4.44 16.90 -8.49
CA ILE A 178 4.95 16.89 -9.88
C ILE A 178 3.81 16.56 -10.86
N GLU A 179 2.94 15.61 -10.52
CA GLU A 179 1.88 15.15 -11.43
C GLU A 179 0.63 16.03 -11.39
N TYR A 180 0.28 16.57 -10.21
CA TYR A 180 -0.98 17.28 -9.97
C TYR A 180 -0.78 18.70 -9.44
N HIS A 181 0.27 19.38 -9.89
CA HIS A 181 0.61 20.75 -9.47
C HIS A 181 -0.59 21.71 -9.51
N GLU A 182 -1.28 21.77 -10.66
CA GLU A 182 -2.42 22.66 -10.89
C GLU A 182 -3.60 22.37 -9.95
N LYS A 183 -3.81 21.10 -9.56
CA LYS A 183 -4.86 20.73 -8.62
C LYS A 183 -4.56 21.25 -7.22
N TYR A 184 -3.32 21.11 -6.75
CA TYR A 184 -2.91 21.69 -5.46
C TYR A 184 -3.02 23.21 -5.46
N GLU A 185 -2.67 23.87 -6.56
CA GLU A 185 -2.78 25.32 -6.71
C GLU A 185 -4.24 25.78 -6.64
N ALA A 186 -5.14 25.13 -7.40
CA ALA A 186 -6.56 25.49 -7.45
C ALA A 186 -7.28 25.37 -6.10
N MET A 187 -6.80 24.51 -5.20
CA MET A 187 -7.34 24.37 -3.85
C MET A 187 -6.64 25.25 -2.80
N ASN A 188 -5.64 26.05 -3.20
CA ASN A 188 -4.77 26.83 -2.32
C ASN A 188 -4.00 25.96 -1.30
N GLU A 189 -3.55 24.77 -1.69
CA GLU A 189 -2.76 23.87 -0.84
C GLU A 189 -1.34 23.62 -1.35
N LEU A 190 -0.96 24.18 -2.51
CA LEU A 190 0.37 24.00 -3.10
C LEU A 190 1.51 24.44 -2.16
N GLU A 191 1.43 25.64 -1.57
CA GLU A 191 2.48 26.10 -0.65
C GLU A 191 2.50 25.33 0.67
N HIS A 192 1.35 24.80 1.10
CA HIS A 192 1.26 23.97 2.31
C HIS A 192 1.94 22.60 2.10
N VAL A 193 1.63 21.89 1.00
CA VAL A 193 2.31 20.63 0.68
C VAL A 193 3.81 20.86 0.40
N LYS A 194 4.18 21.97 -0.24
CA LYS A 194 5.60 22.36 -0.40
C LYS A 194 6.27 22.63 0.95
N ASP A 195 5.60 23.23 1.93
CA ASP A 195 6.16 23.40 3.28
C ASP A 195 6.41 22.04 3.97
N ILE A 196 5.46 21.10 3.86
CA ILE A 196 5.61 19.73 4.39
C ILE A 196 6.80 19.02 3.72
N ILE A 197 6.89 19.06 2.39
CA ILE A 197 8.00 18.46 1.63
C ILE A 197 9.33 19.11 2.03
N LYS A 198 9.35 20.44 2.17
CA LYS A 198 10.56 21.18 2.58
C LYS A 198 11.00 20.79 3.99
N TRP A 199 10.05 20.64 4.92
CA TRP A 199 10.34 20.23 6.30
C TRP A 199 11.02 18.87 6.35
N GLY A 200 10.53 17.92 5.55
CA GLY A 200 11.13 16.60 5.41
C GLY A 200 12.50 16.64 4.75
N THR A 201 12.63 17.31 3.61
CA THR A 201 13.92 17.41 2.88
C THR A 201 15.00 18.14 3.68
N ASP A 202 14.67 19.18 4.43
CA ASP A 202 15.60 19.85 5.35
C ASP A 202 16.11 18.90 6.44
N TYR A 203 15.30 17.94 6.87
CA TYR A 203 15.72 16.88 7.78
C TYR A 203 16.56 15.82 7.07
N LEU A 204 16.12 15.32 5.91
CA LEU A 204 16.85 14.32 5.11
C LEU A 204 18.27 14.80 4.74
N LEU A 205 18.43 16.08 4.41
CA LEU A 205 19.75 16.68 4.16
C LEU A 205 20.70 16.64 5.38
N LYS A 206 20.16 16.59 6.61
CA LYS A 206 20.95 16.46 7.85
C LYS A 206 21.33 15.00 8.14
N LEU A 207 20.62 14.03 7.55
CA LEU A 207 20.86 12.61 7.79
C LEU A 207 22.14 12.11 7.13
N PHE A 208 22.61 12.78 6.09
CA PHE A 208 23.81 12.43 5.36
C PHE A 208 24.96 13.38 5.71
N VAL A 209 26.04 12.80 6.24
CA VAL A 209 27.29 13.53 6.48
C VAL A 209 28.34 13.00 5.50
N PRO A 210 28.64 13.74 4.43
CA PRO A 210 29.67 13.33 3.49
C PRO A 210 31.05 13.38 4.15
N SER A 211 31.93 12.51 3.67
CA SER A 211 33.33 12.47 4.07
C SER A 211 34.05 13.75 3.67
N ASN A 212 34.71 14.41 4.64
CA ASN A 212 35.54 15.59 4.39
C ASN A 212 37.04 15.25 4.26
N SER A 213 37.42 13.99 4.49
CA SER A 213 38.80 13.50 4.40
C SER A 213 38.83 11.96 4.39
N THR A 214 39.96 11.37 3.96
CA THR A 214 40.17 9.90 4.03
C THR A 214 40.06 9.30 5.43
N ALA A 215 40.10 10.12 6.50
CA ALA A 215 40.00 9.68 7.89
C ALA A 215 38.56 9.65 8.44
N THR A 216 37.60 10.31 7.79
CA THR A 216 36.20 10.40 8.26
C THR A 216 35.28 9.64 7.30
N PRO A 217 34.61 8.55 7.72
CA PRO A 217 33.72 7.81 6.83
C PRO A 217 32.46 8.62 6.52
N ASN A 218 31.82 8.33 5.37
CA ASN A 218 30.46 8.79 5.11
C ASN A 218 29.51 8.19 6.15
N LEU A 219 28.66 9.02 6.74
CA LEU A 219 27.68 8.58 7.73
C LEU A 219 26.27 8.86 7.23
N ILE A 220 25.37 7.92 7.49
CA ILE A 220 23.93 8.07 7.30
C ILE A 220 23.26 7.80 8.65
N TYR A 221 22.30 8.63 9.05
CA TYR A 221 21.52 8.40 10.26
C TYR A 221 20.16 7.79 9.90
N SER A 222 19.84 6.64 10.48
CA SER A 222 18.59 5.90 10.21
C SER A 222 17.47 6.24 11.18
N GLN A 223 17.81 6.59 12.43
CA GLN A 223 16.83 6.71 13.50
C GLN A 223 17.25 7.75 14.53
N VAL A 224 16.28 8.52 15.05
CA VAL A 224 16.43 9.31 16.29
C VAL A 224 15.33 8.93 17.27
N GLY A 225 15.73 8.62 18.50
CA GLY A 225 14.87 7.95 19.49
C GLY A 225 15.17 6.45 19.54
N SER A 226 14.61 5.74 20.52
CA SER A 226 14.81 4.30 20.68
C SER A 226 13.53 3.52 20.43
N ALA A 227 13.61 2.56 19.52
CA ALA A 227 12.57 1.60 19.18
C ALA A 227 12.74 0.27 19.94
N ASN A 228 13.61 0.25 20.96
CA ASN A 228 13.89 -0.94 21.74
C ASN A 228 12.76 -1.24 22.75
N ILE A 229 12.01 -2.30 22.49
CA ILE A 229 10.92 -2.78 23.36
C ILE A 229 11.39 -3.62 24.56
N SER A 230 12.66 -4.04 24.56
CA SER A 230 13.25 -4.90 25.60
C SER A 230 14.06 -4.15 26.66
N SER A 231 14.24 -2.83 26.51
CA SER A 231 14.97 -2.02 27.47
C SER A 231 14.18 -1.83 28.77
N SER A 232 14.89 -1.89 29.90
CA SER A 232 14.35 -1.53 31.22
C SER A 232 14.35 -0.01 31.47
N SER A 233 15.01 0.78 30.62
CA SER A 233 15.04 2.24 30.72
C SER A 233 13.85 2.89 30.02
N GLU A 234 13.43 4.06 30.51
CA GLU A 234 12.48 4.92 29.81
C GLU A 234 12.97 5.27 28.39
N ASN A 235 12.11 5.11 27.40
CA ASN A 235 12.37 5.44 25.99
C ASN A 235 11.05 5.69 25.23
N ASP A 236 11.14 5.91 23.92
CA ASP A 236 9.99 6.21 23.07
C ASP A 236 8.92 5.11 23.05
N MET A 237 9.29 3.85 23.30
CA MET A 237 8.36 2.72 23.32
C MET A 237 7.74 2.49 24.69
N SER A 238 8.52 2.60 25.78
CA SER A 238 8.05 2.34 27.14
C SER A 238 7.26 3.51 27.75
N CYS A 239 7.46 4.73 27.23
CA CYS A 239 6.82 5.94 27.72
C CYS A 239 5.71 6.47 26.80
N TRP A 240 4.60 6.87 27.42
CA TRP A 240 3.45 7.48 26.76
C TRP A 240 3.42 8.98 26.99
N GLN A 241 4.28 9.75 26.33
CA GLN A 241 4.41 11.18 26.55
C GLN A 241 4.18 11.97 25.26
N ARG A 242 3.63 13.18 25.38
CA ARG A 242 3.61 14.12 24.26
C ARG A 242 5.05 14.40 23.81
N PRO A 243 5.28 14.66 22.51
CA PRO A 243 6.60 15.06 22.03
C PRO A 243 7.28 16.15 22.86
N GLU A 244 6.51 17.14 23.30
CA GLU A 244 6.96 18.32 24.04
C GLU A 244 7.35 17.99 25.50
N ASP A 245 6.92 16.85 26.03
CA ASP A 245 7.17 16.41 27.42
C ASP A 245 8.29 15.37 27.55
N MET A 246 8.91 14.95 26.44
CA MET A 246 9.94 13.91 26.46
C MET A 246 11.12 14.31 27.34
N LYS A 247 11.50 13.44 28.27
CA LYS A 247 12.67 13.62 29.16
C LYS A 247 13.71 12.50 29.06
N TYR A 248 13.34 11.38 28.45
CA TYR A 248 14.22 10.25 28.25
C TYR A 248 15.26 10.52 27.16
N ALA A 249 16.35 9.75 27.18
CA ALA A 249 17.39 9.82 26.18
C ALA A 249 16.89 9.38 24.79
N ARG A 250 17.25 10.13 23.76
CA ARG A 250 16.90 9.86 22.36
C ARG A 250 18.16 9.57 21.56
N PRO A 251 18.63 8.30 21.54
CA PRO A 251 19.84 7.93 20.83
C PRO A 251 19.68 8.13 19.32
N VAL A 252 20.82 8.19 18.62
CA VAL A 252 20.89 8.22 17.17
C VAL A 252 21.48 6.90 16.69
N SER A 253 20.78 6.24 15.76
CA SER A 253 21.32 5.08 15.05
C SER A 253 22.13 5.55 13.85
N VAL A 254 23.33 4.98 13.70
CA VAL A 254 24.34 5.43 12.76
C VAL A 254 24.66 4.29 11.81
N CYS A 255 24.66 4.60 10.52
CA CYS A 255 24.90 3.67 9.44
C CYS A 255 26.19 4.06 8.71
N GLY A 256 26.91 3.05 8.22
CA GLY A 256 27.94 3.23 7.22
C GLY A 256 27.36 3.29 5.80
N ALA A 257 28.26 3.34 4.82
CA ALA A 257 27.93 3.29 3.39
C ALA A 257 27.25 1.99 2.92
N SER A 258 27.04 1.02 3.81
CA SER A 258 26.45 -0.28 3.52
C SER A 258 24.92 -0.31 3.61
N ALA A 259 24.29 0.72 4.17
CA ALA A 259 22.82 0.86 4.25
C ALA A 259 22.25 1.33 2.90
N THR A 260 22.27 0.44 1.92
CA THR A 260 22.05 0.76 0.50
C THR A 260 20.62 1.20 0.21
N ASP A 261 19.64 0.50 0.79
CA ASP A 261 18.21 0.80 0.71
C ASP A 261 17.88 2.19 1.27
N LEU A 262 18.31 2.47 2.50
CA LEU A 262 18.10 3.75 3.15
C LEU A 262 18.74 4.90 2.35
N ALA A 263 19.97 4.70 1.88
CA ALA A 263 20.65 5.69 1.03
C ALA A 263 19.91 5.91 -0.30
N GLY A 264 19.43 4.84 -0.93
CA GLY A 264 18.67 4.88 -2.18
C GLY A 264 17.35 5.63 -2.03
N GLU A 265 16.58 5.37 -0.97
CA GLU A 265 15.31 6.07 -0.74
C GLU A 265 15.52 7.55 -0.36
N ILE A 266 16.55 7.89 0.43
CA ILE A 266 16.87 9.30 0.69
C ILE A 266 17.29 10.00 -0.61
N ALA A 267 18.08 9.34 -1.47
CA ALA A 267 18.43 9.89 -2.76
C ALA A 267 17.18 10.13 -3.64
N ALA A 268 16.26 9.16 -3.69
CA ALA A 268 14.99 9.30 -4.40
C ALA A 268 14.16 10.48 -3.89
N ALA A 269 14.02 10.62 -2.57
CA ALA A 269 13.26 11.70 -1.94
C ALA A 269 13.82 13.08 -2.28
N LEU A 270 15.15 13.24 -2.20
CA LEU A 270 15.82 14.50 -2.52
C LEU A 270 15.75 14.82 -4.02
N ALA A 271 15.90 13.81 -4.89
CA ALA A 271 15.77 13.98 -6.34
C ALA A 271 14.34 14.39 -6.73
N ALA A 272 13.32 13.67 -6.27
CA ALA A 272 11.92 14.00 -6.54
C ALA A 272 11.57 15.40 -6.01
N ALA A 273 11.94 15.73 -4.78
CA ALA A 273 11.68 17.05 -4.21
C ALA A 273 12.40 18.19 -4.95
N SER A 274 13.54 17.93 -5.59
CA SER A 274 14.23 18.95 -6.39
C SER A 274 13.40 19.45 -7.58
N LEU A 275 12.54 18.59 -8.13
CA LEU A 275 11.60 18.92 -9.21
C LEU A 275 10.40 19.74 -8.70
N VAL A 276 10.06 19.63 -7.41
CA VAL A 276 9.01 20.43 -6.77
C VAL A 276 9.46 21.87 -6.53
N PHE A 277 10.76 22.09 -6.25
CA PHE A 277 11.33 23.39 -5.90
C PHE A 277 12.10 24.06 -7.03
N THR A 278 11.65 23.89 -8.27
CA THR A 278 12.26 24.51 -9.47
C THR A 278 12.23 26.05 -9.41
N ASP A 279 11.23 26.62 -8.72
CA ASP A 279 11.12 28.04 -8.38
C ASP A 279 12.23 28.52 -7.42
N ARG A 280 12.81 27.61 -6.62
CA ARG A 280 13.88 27.87 -5.65
C ARG A 280 15.17 27.20 -6.10
N LYS A 281 15.74 27.66 -7.22
CA LYS A 281 16.92 27.07 -7.89
C LYS A 281 18.07 26.64 -6.96
N SER A 282 18.48 27.50 -6.02
CA SER A 282 19.57 27.18 -5.09
C SER A 282 19.24 26.02 -4.16
N TYR A 283 17.98 25.90 -3.74
CA TYR A 283 17.51 24.80 -2.92
C TYR A 283 17.39 23.51 -3.74
N SER A 284 16.77 23.57 -4.92
CA SER A 284 16.69 22.43 -5.85
C SER A 284 18.06 21.85 -6.19
N LEU A 285 19.04 22.69 -6.54
CA LEU A 285 20.42 22.25 -6.80
C LEU A 285 21.07 21.60 -5.58
N LYS A 286 20.82 22.13 -4.37
CA LYS A 286 21.33 21.52 -3.12
C LYS A 286 20.75 20.11 -2.91
N LEU A 287 19.47 19.91 -3.23
CA LEU A 287 18.83 18.60 -3.13
C LEU A 287 19.41 17.61 -4.15
N ILE A 288 19.61 18.04 -5.40
CA ILE A 288 20.23 17.22 -6.46
C ILE A 288 21.64 16.79 -6.03
N GLN A 289 22.50 17.73 -5.63
CA GLN A 289 23.88 17.42 -5.23
C GLN A 289 23.96 16.41 -4.08
N ALA A 290 23.09 16.54 -3.08
CA ALA A 290 23.00 15.58 -1.98
C ALA A 290 22.48 14.22 -2.44
N SER A 291 21.47 14.20 -3.31
CA SER A 291 20.93 12.97 -3.91
C SER A 291 21.98 12.20 -4.70
N GLU A 292 22.69 12.87 -5.61
CA GLU A 292 23.77 12.26 -6.40
C GLU A 292 24.88 11.69 -5.51
N SER A 293 25.25 12.41 -4.46
CA SER A 293 26.28 11.97 -3.52
C SER A 293 25.86 10.70 -2.77
N LEU A 294 24.62 10.66 -2.28
CA LEU A 294 24.04 9.50 -1.59
C LEU A 294 23.89 8.28 -2.50
N PHE A 295 23.36 8.51 -3.71
CA PHE A 295 23.18 7.45 -4.69
C PHE A 295 24.52 6.83 -5.10
N ASN A 296 25.52 7.66 -5.38
CA ASN A 296 26.86 7.18 -5.71
C ASN A 296 27.52 6.44 -4.54
N LEU A 297 27.26 6.86 -3.31
CA LEU A 297 27.71 6.13 -2.12
C LEU A 297 27.10 4.73 -2.05
N ALA A 298 25.79 4.62 -2.22
CA ALA A 298 25.05 3.36 -2.17
C ALA A 298 25.47 2.41 -3.32
N LYS A 299 25.49 2.94 -4.55
CA LYS A 299 25.87 2.21 -5.77
C LYS A 299 27.32 1.69 -5.71
N ASN A 300 28.26 2.48 -5.21
CA ASN A 300 29.69 2.11 -5.20
C ASN A 300 30.14 1.43 -3.90
N SER A 301 29.23 1.21 -2.95
CA SER A 301 29.55 0.51 -1.71
C SER A 301 30.05 -0.91 -1.98
N GLY A 302 31.19 -1.27 -1.37
CA GLY A 302 31.79 -2.60 -1.45
C GLY A 302 31.03 -3.67 -0.67
N LYS A 303 30.08 -3.26 0.20
CA LYS A 303 29.17 -4.15 0.92
C LYS A 303 27.76 -3.57 0.88
N LYS A 304 26.99 -3.91 -0.16
CA LYS A 304 25.57 -3.55 -0.27
C LYS A 304 24.74 -4.52 0.58
N GLN A 305 23.88 -3.96 1.42
CA GLN A 305 22.94 -4.71 2.24
C GLN A 305 21.79 -3.77 2.66
N THR A 306 20.77 -4.33 3.29
CA THR A 306 19.71 -3.53 3.90
C THR A 306 20.21 -2.86 5.18
N TYR A 307 19.64 -1.71 5.52
CA TYR A 307 20.03 -0.95 6.72
C TYR A 307 19.71 -1.73 8.01
N THR A 308 18.70 -2.61 7.98
CA THR A 308 18.29 -3.45 9.13
C THR A 308 19.21 -4.64 9.40
N MET A 309 20.04 -5.05 8.42
CA MET A 309 21.07 -6.07 8.66
C MET A 309 22.23 -5.58 9.54
N ASP A 310 22.43 -4.26 9.63
CA ASP A 310 23.39 -3.67 10.56
C ASP A 310 22.69 -3.31 11.87
N VAL A 311 23.05 -4.02 12.95
CA VAL A 311 22.47 -3.86 14.28
C VAL A 311 22.61 -2.43 14.81
N ALA A 312 23.72 -1.72 14.51
CA ALA A 312 23.94 -0.35 14.97
C ALA A 312 23.15 0.69 14.16
N CYS A 313 22.76 0.33 12.94
CA CYS A 313 22.01 1.17 12.01
C CYS A 313 20.50 0.92 12.13
N GLY A 314 20.01 -0.27 11.77
CA GLY A 314 18.58 -0.58 11.68
C GLY A 314 18.10 -1.67 12.64
N GLY A 315 18.96 -2.15 13.55
CA GLY A 315 18.61 -3.24 14.45
C GLY A 315 17.32 -3.01 15.26
N GLU A 316 17.18 -1.83 15.89
CA GLU A 316 15.94 -1.47 16.60
C GLU A 316 14.76 -1.23 15.64
N ALA A 317 15.03 -0.56 14.52
CA ALA A 317 14.02 -0.22 13.51
C ALA A 317 13.42 -1.46 12.84
N SER A 318 14.15 -2.59 12.78
CA SER A 318 13.67 -3.84 12.18
C SER A 318 12.36 -4.38 12.79
N ASN A 319 12.00 -4.00 14.01
CA ASN A 319 10.72 -4.39 14.61
C ASN A 319 9.50 -3.65 14.00
N TYR A 320 9.75 -2.58 13.24
CA TYR A 320 8.73 -1.69 12.69
C TYR A 320 8.86 -1.56 11.17
N TYR A 321 10.09 -1.29 10.71
CA TYR A 321 10.45 -1.01 9.33
C TYR A 321 11.55 -1.96 8.84
N ASN A 322 11.32 -3.27 8.95
CA ASN A 322 12.27 -4.25 8.44
C ASN A 322 12.39 -4.17 6.91
N SER A 323 13.59 -3.90 6.43
CA SER A 323 13.85 -3.87 4.99
C SER A 323 14.05 -5.27 4.42
N SER A 324 13.42 -5.54 3.27
CA SER A 324 13.51 -6.83 2.56
C SER A 324 14.54 -6.86 1.44
N GLY A 325 14.94 -5.68 0.93
CA GLY A 325 15.75 -5.54 -0.27
C GLY A 325 16.39 -4.16 -0.35
N TYR A 326 17.25 -3.97 -1.35
CA TYR A 326 17.84 -2.65 -1.62
C TYR A 326 17.89 -2.31 -3.12
N LEU A 327 17.74 -3.30 -4.00
CA LEU A 327 17.85 -3.08 -5.45
C LEU A 327 16.69 -2.25 -5.98
N ASP A 328 15.48 -2.42 -5.44
CA ASP A 328 14.34 -1.60 -5.81
C ASP A 328 14.54 -0.15 -5.37
N GLU A 329 15.14 0.15 -4.21
CA GLU A 329 15.53 1.53 -3.85
C GLU A 329 16.62 2.11 -4.76
N LEU A 330 17.57 1.30 -5.23
CA LEU A 330 18.58 1.77 -6.18
C LEU A 330 17.97 2.06 -7.55
N VAL A 331 17.07 1.21 -8.06
CA VAL A 331 16.36 1.49 -9.30
C VAL A 331 15.44 2.71 -9.13
N TRP A 332 14.74 2.82 -8.02
CA TRP A 332 13.89 3.95 -7.65
C TRP A 332 14.68 5.27 -7.60
N GLY A 333 15.78 5.30 -6.86
CA GLY A 333 16.66 6.46 -6.74
C GLY A 333 17.27 6.87 -8.07
N ALA A 334 17.73 5.91 -8.89
CA ALA A 334 18.24 6.18 -10.23
C ALA A 334 17.16 6.76 -11.16
N THR A 335 15.93 6.24 -11.08
CA THR A 335 14.79 6.74 -11.86
C THR A 335 14.49 8.20 -11.53
N TRP A 336 14.41 8.55 -10.25
CA TRP A 336 14.19 9.94 -9.83
C TRP A 336 15.37 10.86 -10.14
N LEU A 337 16.61 10.38 -10.00
CA LEU A 337 17.80 11.14 -10.40
C LEU A 337 17.82 11.42 -11.89
N PHE A 338 17.41 10.47 -12.73
CA PHE A 338 17.25 10.71 -14.16
C PHE A 338 16.26 11.86 -14.42
N PHE A 339 15.07 11.84 -13.81
CA PHE A 339 14.10 12.93 -13.97
C PHE A 339 14.65 14.26 -13.43
N ALA A 340 15.35 14.24 -12.29
CA ALA A 340 15.90 15.45 -11.68
C ALA A 340 17.07 16.07 -12.47
N THR A 341 17.89 15.27 -13.16
CA THR A 341 19.16 15.73 -13.76
C THR A 341 19.19 15.69 -15.29
N GLY A 342 18.36 14.85 -15.92
CA GLY A 342 18.47 14.51 -17.34
C GLY A 342 19.65 13.60 -17.68
N ASP A 343 20.49 13.19 -16.72
CA ASP A 343 21.64 12.34 -16.98
C ASP A 343 21.21 10.89 -17.28
N ARG A 344 21.42 10.49 -18.54
CA ARG A 344 21.12 9.15 -19.06
C ARG A 344 21.91 8.04 -18.39
N SER A 345 22.99 8.35 -17.66
CA SER A 345 23.72 7.36 -16.85
C SER A 345 22.85 6.75 -15.74
N TYR A 346 21.95 7.55 -15.16
CA TYR A 346 20.99 7.08 -14.16
C TYR A 346 19.88 6.23 -14.79
N LEU A 347 19.33 6.64 -15.93
CA LEU A 347 18.35 5.83 -16.66
C LEU A 347 18.95 4.48 -17.07
N GLY A 348 20.19 4.48 -17.59
CA GLY A 348 20.91 3.25 -17.91
C GLY A 348 21.05 2.34 -16.71
N TYR A 349 21.47 2.87 -15.55
CA TYR A 349 21.55 2.07 -14.33
C TYR A 349 20.18 1.51 -13.90
N ALA A 350 19.12 2.33 -13.94
CA ALA A 350 17.77 1.92 -13.58
C ALA A 350 17.29 0.77 -14.47
N THR A 351 17.47 0.88 -15.80
CA THR A 351 17.04 -0.16 -16.73
C THR A 351 17.89 -1.42 -16.64
N ASP A 352 19.21 -1.29 -16.50
CA ASP A 352 20.12 -2.43 -16.43
C ASP A 352 19.93 -3.25 -15.15
N SER A 353 19.50 -2.59 -14.06
CA SER A 353 19.32 -3.23 -12.75
C SER A 353 17.88 -3.71 -12.50
N PHE A 354 16.91 -3.33 -13.33
CA PHE A 354 15.49 -3.60 -13.09
C PHE A 354 15.16 -5.09 -13.03
N ASP A 355 15.72 -5.90 -13.94
CA ASP A 355 15.49 -7.35 -13.96
C ASP A 355 16.05 -8.04 -12.70
N SER A 356 17.20 -7.59 -12.20
CA SER A 356 17.75 -8.09 -10.93
C SER A 356 16.87 -7.69 -9.75
N ALA A 357 16.34 -6.48 -9.74
CA ALA A 357 15.42 -6.03 -8.69
C ALA A 357 14.12 -6.86 -8.67
N LEU A 358 13.56 -7.21 -9.84
CA LEU A 358 12.41 -8.10 -9.93
C LEU A 358 12.70 -9.53 -9.43
N ILE A 359 13.92 -10.03 -9.61
CA ILE A 359 14.31 -11.37 -9.13
C ILE A 359 14.47 -11.40 -7.61
N GLU A 360 14.92 -10.29 -7.01
CA GLU A 360 15.09 -10.16 -5.56
C GLU A 360 13.80 -9.82 -4.81
N GLU A 361 12.72 -9.46 -5.51
CA GLU A 361 11.42 -9.16 -4.91
C GLU A 361 10.87 -10.36 -4.13
N LEU A 362 10.37 -10.13 -2.93
CA LEU A 362 9.71 -11.17 -2.17
C LEU A 362 8.31 -11.44 -2.73
N VAL A 363 7.91 -12.71 -2.77
CA VAL A 363 6.57 -13.12 -3.25
C VAL A 363 5.42 -12.35 -2.60
N PRO A 364 5.39 -12.08 -1.27
CA PRO A 364 4.32 -11.29 -0.65
C PRO A 364 4.31 -9.80 -1.02
N ASP A 365 5.35 -9.31 -1.71
CA ASP A 365 5.49 -7.92 -2.13
C ASP A 365 5.18 -7.71 -3.62
N HIS A 366 5.02 -8.78 -4.40
CA HIS A 366 4.70 -8.73 -5.83
C HIS A 366 3.47 -7.84 -6.14
N GLY A 367 3.70 -6.68 -6.74
CA GLY A 367 2.64 -5.73 -7.10
C GLY A 367 2.11 -4.88 -5.94
N VAL A 368 2.85 -4.82 -4.83
CA VAL A 368 2.51 -4.04 -3.64
C VAL A 368 3.47 -2.85 -3.52
N PHE A 369 2.95 -1.63 -3.68
CA PHE A 369 3.72 -0.40 -3.50
C PHE A 369 3.54 0.18 -2.09
N TYR A 370 4.64 0.34 -1.37
CA TYR A 370 4.69 0.93 -0.02
C TYR A 370 6.14 1.28 0.35
N TRP A 371 6.39 1.69 1.59
CA TRP A 371 7.70 2.16 2.06
C TRP A 371 8.87 1.19 1.86
N ASN A 372 8.62 -0.11 1.67
CA ASN A 372 9.64 -1.16 1.55
C ASN A 372 9.78 -1.76 0.14
N ASN A 373 8.82 -1.54 -0.77
CA ASN A 373 8.87 -2.06 -2.13
C ASN A 373 8.42 -1.01 -3.14
N LYS A 374 9.28 -0.70 -4.10
CA LYS A 374 9.05 0.34 -5.12
C LYS A 374 8.78 -0.18 -6.51
N LEU A 375 8.87 -1.49 -6.76
CA LEU A 375 8.84 -2.06 -8.11
C LEU A 375 7.54 -1.77 -8.87
N ALA A 376 6.39 -1.84 -8.21
CA ALA A 376 5.11 -1.49 -8.82
C ALA A 376 5.06 -0.01 -9.25
N ALA A 377 5.57 0.90 -8.41
CA ALA A 377 5.65 2.33 -8.75
C ALA A 377 6.69 2.63 -9.83
N ILE A 378 7.85 1.95 -9.81
CA ILE A 378 8.87 2.05 -10.87
C ILE A 378 8.27 1.64 -12.22
N ALA A 379 7.52 0.53 -12.27
CA ALA A 379 6.87 0.08 -13.50
C ALA A 379 5.91 1.15 -14.05
N VAL A 380 5.10 1.78 -13.18
CA VAL A 380 4.18 2.86 -13.55
C VAL A 380 4.95 4.11 -14.05
N LEU A 381 6.00 4.54 -13.36
CA LEU A 381 6.85 5.69 -13.78
C LEU A 381 7.58 5.42 -15.10
N MET A 382 8.12 4.22 -15.29
CA MET A 382 8.79 3.85 -16.53
C MET A 382 7.79 3.75 -17.69
N THR A 383 6.56 3.33 -17.42
CA THR A 383 5.47 3.36 -18.40
C THR A 383 5.13 4.79 -18.80
N ARG A 384 5.09 5.72 -17.84
CA ARG A 384 4.96 7.16 -18.12
C ARG A 384 6.06 7.66 -19.05
N LEU A 385 7.32 7.34 -18.73
CA LEU A 385 8.48 7.71 -19.53
C LEU A 385 8.36 7.16 -20.96
N ARG A 386 7.93 5.91 -21.11
CA ARG A 386 7.66 5.28 -22.41
C ARG A 386 6.57 6.00 -23.19
N TYR A 387 5.45 6.30 -22.55
CA TYR A 387 4.26 6.82 -23.24
C TYR A 387 4.38 8.29 -23.63
N LEU A 388 5.08 9.09 -22.83
CA LEU A 388 5.10 10.54 -23.02
C LEU A 388 6.41 11.10 -23.57
N LEU A 389 7.54 10.39 -23.42
CA LEU A 389 8.83 10.85 -23.94
C LEU A 389 9.49 9.85 -24.90
N ASP A 390 9.41 8.55 -24.60
CA ASP A 390 10.05 7.44 -25.32
C ASP A 390 11.53 7.69 -25.69
N PRO A 391 12.48 7.49 -24.76
CA PRO A 391 13.89 7.75 -25.01
C PRO A 391 14.53 6.77 -26.03
N GLY A 392 13.81 5.75 -26.51
CA GLY A 392 14.28 4.81 -27.51
C GLY A 392 15.38 3.85 -27.03
N PHE A 393 16.17 3.33 -27.97
CA PHE A 393 17.28 2.41 -27.70
C PHE A 393 18.35 3.08 -26.81
N PRO A 394 18.93 2.38 -25.81
CA PRO A 394 18.78 0.95 -25.50
C PRO A 394 17.64 0.59 -24.52
N TYR A 395 16.81 1.56 -24.13
CA TYR A 395 15.86 1.41 -23.01
C TYR A 395 14.54 0.72 -23.38
N THR A 396 14.22 0.67 -24.68
CA THR A 396 12.91 0.21 -25.19
C THR A 396 12.47 -1.14 -24.63
N THR A 397 13.38 -2.11 -24.46
CA THR A 397 13.04 -3.45 -23.93
C THR A 397 12.50 -3.37 -22.51
N VAL A 398 13.21 -2.68 -21.61
CA VAL A 398 12.83 -2.57 -20.19
C VAL A 398 11.60 -1.70 -20.03
N LEU A 399 11.50 -0.61 -20.79
CA LEU A 399 10.31 0.25 -20.79
C LEU A 399 9.06 -0.49 -21.28
N THR A 400 9.21 -1.36 -22.28
CA THR A 400 8.11 -2.23 -22.74
C THR A 400 7.68 -3.21 -21.66
N LYS A 401 8.64 -3.88 -21.02
CA LYS A 401 8.38 -4.75 -19.89
C LYS A 401 7.67 -4.03 -18.74
N CYS A 402 8.07 -2.79 -18.42
CA CYS A 402 7.42 -1.99 -17.38
C CYS A 402 5.95 -1.71 -17.68
N SER A 403 5.62 -1.41 -18.94
CA SER A 403 4.22 -1.21 -19.35
C SER A 403 3.39 -2.50 -19.34
N GLU A 404 3.99 -3.65 -19.67
CA GLU A 404 3.34 -4.96 -19.55
C GLU A 404 3.09 -5.30 -18.07
N LEU A 405 4.08 -5.08 -17.21
CA LEU A 405 3.93 -5.24 -15.76
C LEU A 405 2.86 -4.32 -15.19
N THR A 406 2.79 -3.08 -15.68
CA THR A 406 1.76 -2.11 -15.27
C THR A 406 0.37 -2.58 -15.70
N ASN A 407 0.20 -3.07 -16.93
CA ASN A 407 -1.08 -3.64 -17.38
C ASN A 407 -1.50 -4.85 -16.52
N ASN A 408 -0.58 -5.77 -16.26
CA ASN A 408 -0.83 -6.93 -15.40
C ASN A 408 -1.16 -6.51 -13.95
N LEU A 409 -0.53 -5.45 -13.46
CA LEU A 409 -0.82 -4.87 -12.16
C LEU A 409 -2.26 -4.33 -12.09
N MET A 410 -2.68 -3.55 -13.09
CA MET A 410 -4.05 -3.03 -13.14
C MET A 410 -5.08 -4.15 -13.12
N CYS A 411 -4.89 -5.18 -13.95
CA CYS A 411 -5.78 -6.33 -13.93
C CYS A 411 -5.76 -7.06 -12.61
N SER A 412 -4.62 -7.17 -11.94
CA SER A 412 -4.59 -7.79 -10.61
C SER A 412 -5.40 -7.04 -9.56
N TYR A 413 -5.55 -5.73 -9.72
CA TYR A 413 -6.40 -4.91 -8.86
C TYR A 413 -7.89 -4.99 -9.23
N LEU A 414 -8.21 -5.13 -10.53
CA LEU A 414 -9.58 -5.19 -11.04
C LEU A 414 -10.19 -6.61 -10.99
N SER A 415 -9.46 -7.61 -11.47
CA SER A 415 -9.88 -9.00 -11.65
C SER A 415 -9.76 -9.84 -10.37
N ALA A 416 -10.21 -9.33 -9.22
CA ALA A 416 -10.33 -10.16 -8.01
C ALA A 416 -11.29 -11.33 -8.29
N PRO A 417 -10.88 -12.61 -8.10
CA PRO A 417 -9.90 -13.06 -7.11
C PRO A 417 -8.59 -13.66 -7.66
N GLU A 418 -8.19 -13.41 -8.92
CA GLU A 418 -7.06 -14.17 -9.51
C GLU A 418 -5.69 -13.92 -8.85
N LYS A 419 -5.47 -12.71 -8.31
CA LYS A 419 -4.21 -12.36 -7.62
C LYS A 419 -4.39 -11.65 -6.28
N PHE A 420 -5.26 -10.64 -6.21
CA PHE A 420 -5.62 -9.99 -4.94
C PHE A 420 -7.07 -10.29 -4.58
N SER A 421 -7.28 -10.58 -3.30
CA SER A 421 -8.63 -10.75 -2.73
C SER A 421 -9.18 -9.41 -2.27
N MET A 422 -10.49 -9.32 -2.04
CA MET A 422 -11.13 -8.19 -1.38
C MET A 422 -11.80 -8.66 -0.09
N THR A 423 -11.99 -7.73 0.86
CA THR A 423 -12.89 -7.95 1.98
C THR A 423 -14.33 -8.12 1.48
N PRO A 424 -15.24 -8.69 2.29
CA PRO A 424 -16.66 -8.78 1.94
C PRO A 424 -17.31 -7.46 1.47
N ALA A 425 -16.84 -6.32 1.97
CA ALA A 425 -17.33 -4.99 1.59
C ALA A 425 -16.46 -4.25 0.55
N GLY A 426 -15.50 -4.93 -0.08
CA GLY A 426 -14.83 -4.43 -1.30
C GLY A 426 -13.51 -3.67 -1.09
N LEU A 427 -12.90 -3.74 0.10
CA LEU A 427 -11.55 -3.22 0.32
C LEU A 427 -10.53 -4.22 -0.25
N ILE A 428 -9.59 -3.77 -1.09
CA ILE A 428 -8.55 -4.63 -1.64
C ILE A 428 -7.57 -5.11 -0.56
N LEU A 429 -7.25 -6.41 -0.57
CA LEU A 429 -6.32 -7.06 0.35
C LEU A 429 -5.03 -7.44 -0.37
N LEU A 430 -4.08 -6.49 -0.44
CA LEU A 430 -2.76 -6.74 -1.03
C LEU A 430 -1.87 -7.65 -0.17
N LYS A 431 -1.97 -7.49 1.16
CA LYS A 431 -1.28 -8.34 2.15
C LYS A 431 -2.30 -8.78 3.22
N PRO A 432 -3.05 -9.88 3.00
CA PRO A 432 -4.18 -10.28 3.86
C PRO A 432 -3.84 -10.52 5.34
N ASN A 433 -2.58 -10.78 5.66
CA ASN A 433 -2.08 -10.98 7.02
C ASN A 433 -1.42 -9.71 7.61
N SER A 434 -1.42 -8.59 6.90
CA SER A 434 -0.88 -7.31 7.37
C SER A 434 -1.96 -6.48 8.05
N SER A 435 -1.56 -5.71 9.07
CA SER A 435 -2.42 -4.72 9.73
C SER A 435 -2.43 -3.35 9.02
N THR A 436 -1.88 -3.23 7.80
CA THR A 436 -1.76 -1.96 7.05
C THR A 436 -2.72 -1.89 5.85
N SER A 437 -3.94 -2.39 6.01
CA SER A 437 -4.88 -2.57 4.90
C SER A 437 -5.18 -1.26 4.15
N LEU A 438 -5.40 -0.14 4.85
CA LEU A 438 -5.77 1.13 4.20
C LEU A 438 -4.60 1.87 3.52
N GLU A 439 -3.37 1.74 4.04
CA GLU A 439 -2.17 2.26 3.35
C GLU A 439 -2.06 1.62 1.97
N LEU A 440 -2.13 0.29 1.93
CA LEU A 440 -1.97 -0.50 0.72
C LEU A 440 -3.11 -0.28 -0.27
N ALA A 441 -4.35 -0.16 0.21
CA ALA A 441 -5.49 0.20 -0.64
C ALA A 441 -5.37 1.62 -1.21
N SER A 442 -4.86 2.56 -0.41
CA SER A 442 -4.63 3.95 -0.87
C SER A 442 -3.55 4.01 -1.95
N THR A 443 -2.43 3.31 -1.78
CA THR A 443 -1.37 3.29 -2.80
C THR A 443 -1.80 2.56 -4.07
N ALA A 444 -2.58 1.48 -3.98
CA ALA A 444 -3.20 0.85 -5.14
C ALA A 444 -4.15 1.80 -5.88
N ALA A 445 -5.05 2.47 -5.15
CA ALA A 445 -5.96 3.46 -5.73
C ALA A 445 -5.20 4.58 -6.45
N PHE A 446 -4.10 5.07 -5.85
CA PHE A 446 -3.24 6.06 -6.47
C PHE A 446 -2.57 5.55 -7.76
N LEU A 447 -1.92 4.38 -7.72
CA LEU A 447 -1.25 3.80 -8.90
C LEU A 447 -2.24 3.51 -10.04
N THR A 448 -3.44 3.04 -9.72
CA THR A 448 -4.51 2.85 -10.70
C THR A 448 -4.95 4.17 -11.31
N LYS A 449 -5.20 5.18 -10.47
CA LYS A 449 -5.69 6.47 -10.94
C LYS A 449 -4.67 7.21 -11.79
N ILE A 450 -3.41 7.25 -11.36
CA ILE A 450 -2.36 7.94 -12.12
C ILE A 450 -2.08 7.25 -13.45
N TYR A 451 -2.15 5.91 -13.51
CA TYR A 451 -2.03 5.19 -14.77
C TYR A 451 -3.21 5.44 -15.71
N SER A 452 -4.44 5.51 -15.18
CA SER A 452 -5.62 5.95 -15.93
C SER A 452 -5.40 7.33 -16.55
N ASP A 453 -4.83 8.27 -15.79
CA ASP A 453 -4.52 9.61 -16.31
C ASP A 453 -3.41 9.59 -17.38
N TYR A 454 -2.42 8.69 -17.28
CA TYR A 454 -1.43 8.50 -18.35
C TYR A 454 -2.11 8.05 -19.65
N LEU A 455 -2.98 7.04 -19.59
CA LEU A 455 -3.72 6.53 -20.74
C LEU A 455 -4.63 7.61 -21.37
N ASP A 456 -5.39 8.35 -20.55
CA ASP A 456 -6.22 9.47 -21.05
C ASP A 456 -5.38 10.58 -21.70
N SER A 457 -4.20 10.87 -21.15
CA SER A 457 -3.31 11.92 -21.69
C SER A 457 -2.82 11.60 -23.11
N ILE A 458 -2.71 10.32 -23.46
CA ILE A 458 -2.35 9.82 -24.80
C ILE A 458 -3.55 9.30 -25.59
N LYS A 459 -4.77 9.49 -25.10
CA LYS A 459 -6.03 9.11 -25.75
C LYS A 459 -6.18 7.61 -26.02
N ILE A 460 -5.73 6.80 -25.06
CA ILE A 460 -6.00 5.36 -25.02
C ILE A 460 -7.15 5.08 -24.04
N GLU A 461 -8.15 4.33 -24.48
CA GLU A 461 -9.41 4.10 -23.75
C GLU A 461 -9.36 2.95 -22.72
N GLY A 462 -8.24 2.22 -22.65
CA GLY A 462 -8.09 1.06 -21.77
C GLY A 462 -6.82 0.26 -22.03
N GLY A 463 -6.74 -0.92 -21.45
CA GLY A 463 -5.60 -1.82 -21.61
C GLY A 463 -6.00 -3.29 -21.55
N ALA A 464 -5.00 -4.16 -21.67
CA ALA A 464 -5.18 -5.60 -21.71
C ALA A 464 -4.05 -6.33 -20.98
N CYS A 465 -4.35 -7.50 -20.43
CA CYS A 465 -3.41 -8.38 -19.73
C CYS A 465 -3.75 -9.84 -20.04
N GLY A 466 -3.21 -10.36 -21.15
CA GLY A 466 -3.66 -11.65 -21.68
C GLY A 466 -5.05 -11.50 -22.32
N ASP A 467 -6.02 -12.30 -21.85
CA ASP A 467 -7.41 -12.28 -22.36
C ASP A 467 -8.30 -11.25 -21.64
N ASP A 468 -7.84 -10.72 -20.51
CA ASP A 468 -8.56 -9.73 -19.71
C ASP A 468 -8.39 -8.32 -20.29
N LEU A 469 -9.49 -7.58 -20.36
CA LEU A 469 -9.57 -6.20 -20.83
C LEU A 469 -10.11 -5.31 -19.72
N TYR A 470 -9.63 -4.07 -19.66
CA TYR A 470 -10.17 -3.05 -18.78
C TYR A 470 -10.24 -1.70 -19.50
N SER A 471 -11.22 -0.89 -19.14
CA SER A 471 -11.42 0.47 -19.61
C SER A 471 -10.83 1.52 -18.66
N LEU A 472 -10.74 2.77 -19.11
CA LEU A 472 -10.44 3.90 -18.22
C LEU A 472 -11.46 4.02 -17.07
N ASP A 473 -12.73 3.72 -17.35
CA ASP A 473 -13.81 3.79 -16.36
C ASP A 473 -13.62 2.71 -15.28
N ASP A 474 -13.18 1.50 -15.64
CA ASP A 474 -12.90 0.44 -14.66
C ASP A 474 -11.79 0.86 -13.69
N LEU A 475 -10.72 1.49 -14.20
CA LEU A 475 -9.63 2.02 -13.37
C LEU A 475 -10.11 3.13 -12.44
N GLN A 476 -10.91 4.08 -12.96
CA GLN A 476 -11.47 5.17 -12.16
C GLN A 476 -12.41 4.64 -11.07
N ASN A 477 -13.34 3.75 -11.43
CA ASN A 477 -14.28 3.12 -10.50
C ASN A 477 -13.55 2.35 -9.40
N PHE A 478 -12.47 1.63 -9.73
CA PHE A 478 -11.65 0.96 -8.72
C PHE A 478 -11.04 1.97 -7.74
N ALA A 479 -10.33 2.98 -8.24
CA ALA A 479 -9.68 3.97 -7.37
C ALA A 479 -10.70 4.70 -6.48
N GLU A 480 -11.86 5.09 -7.04
CA GLU A 480 -12.96 5.69 -6.30
C GLU A 480 -13.55 4.74 -5.26
N SER A 481 -13.72 3.45 -5.58
CA SER A 481 -14.28 2.47 -4.65
C SER A 481 -13.45 2.35 -3.37
N GLN A 482 -12.11 2.31 -3.50
CA GLN A 482 -11.20 2.20 -2.37
C GLN A 482 -11.22 3.47 -1.51
N MET A 483 -11.26 4.64 -2.14
CA MET A 483 -11.34 5.90 -1.40
C MET A 483 -12.72 6.07 -0.74
N ASN A 484 -13.81 5.71 -1.43
CA ASN A 484 -15.15 5.72 -0.87
C ASN A 484 -15.24 4.78 0.34
N TYR A 485 -14.63 3.59 0.28
CA TYR A 485 -14.52 2.69 1.42
C TYR A 485 -13.82 3.36 2.61
N ILE A 486 -12.64 3.96 2.39
CA ILE A 486 -11.88 4.69 3.42
C ILE A 486 -12.71 5.82 4.03
N LEU A 487 -13.51 6.51 3.20
CA LEU A 487 -14.25 7.71 3.60
C LEU A 487 -15.65 7.45 4.16
N GLY A 488 -16.10 6.19 4.22
CA GLY A 488 -17.32 5.82 4.94
C GLY A 488 -18.25 4.84 4.23
N ASN A 489 -17.99 4.47 2.98
CA ASN A 489 -18.73 3.41 2.28
C ASN A 489 -18.22 2.02 2.69
N ASN A 490 -18.35 1.72 3.97
CA ASN A 490 -17.94 0.47 4.60
C ASN A 490 -19.03 0.01 5.59
N PRO A 491 -18.97 -1.22 6.11
CA PRO A 491 -20.01 -1.75 7.00
C PRO A 491 -20.24 -0.94 8.27
N MET A 492 -19.23 -0.21 8.75
CA MET A 492 -19.33 0.67 9.91
C MET A 492 -19.97 2.03 9.60
N LYS A 493 -20.13 2.40 8.32
CA LYS A 493 -20.60 3.72 7.88
C LYS A 493 -19.79 4.86 8.50
N MET A 494 -18.49 4.63 8.65
CA MET A 494 -17.56 5.50 9.38
C MET A 494 -16.37 5.82 8.51
N SER A 495 -15.95 7.08 8.48
CA SER A 495 -14.69 7.44 7.84
C SER A 495 -13.52 6.92 8.66
N TYR A 496 -12.54 6.29 8.02
CA TYR A 496 -11.28 5.93 8.65
C TYR A 496 -10.26 7.09 8.67
N VAL A 497 -10.68 8.30 8.26
CA VAL A 497 -9.90 9.53 8.35
C VAL A 497 -10.45 10.42 9.46
N VAL A 498 -9.63 10.72 10.45
CA VAL A 498 -10.06 11.45 11.65
C VAL A 498 -10.52 12.87 11.30
N GLY A 499 -11.73 13.23 11.75
CA GLY A 499 -12.33 14.54 11.50
C GLY A 499 -13.00 14.71 10.14
N VAL A 500 -13.16 13.62 9.37
CA VAL A 500 -13.85 13.59 8.08
C VAL A 500 -15.15 12.79 8.22
N GLY A 501 -16.23 13.27 7.60
CA GLY A 501 -17.55 12.64 7.71
C GLY A 501 -18.23 12.88 9.07
N SER A 502 -19.40 12.28 9.26
CA SER A 502 -20.17 12.40 10.52
C SER A 502 -19.65 11.49 11.63
N GLU A 503 -19.12 10.33 11.27
CA GLU A 503 -18.55 9.33 12.17
C GLU A 503 -17.11 9.04 11.76
N TYR A 504 -16.19 9.05 12.73
CA TYR A 504 -14.76 8.82 12.54
C TYR A 504 -14.10 8.35 13.85
N PRO A 505 -12.92 7.67 13.80
CA PRO A 505 -12.20 7.21 14.99
C PRO A 505 -11.92 8.31 16.02
N LYS A 506 -12.25 8.04 17.27
CA LYS A 506 -12.08 8.94 18.42
C LYS A 506 -10.92 8.52 19.31
N GLN A 507 -10.49 7.26 19.25
CA GLN A 507 -9.47 6.67 20.14
C GLN A 507 -8.21 6.26 19.38
N VAL A 508 -7.69 7.17 18.55
CA VAL A 508 -6.45 6.97 17.78
C VAL A 508 -5.26 6.71 18.70
N TYR A 509 -4.45 5.69 18.40
CA TYR A 509 -3.20 5.39 19.11
C TYR A 509 -2.13 6.44 18.80
N HIS A 510 -2.21 7.59 19.47
CA HIS A 510 -1.30 8.71 19.26
C HIS A 510 -1.06 9.50 20.54
N ARG A 511 0.22 9.62 20.96
CA ARG A 511 0.62 10.25 22.24
C ARG A 511 0.18 11.70 22.33
N GLY A 512 0.47 12.52 21.31
CA GLY A 512 0.07 13.93 21.26
C GLY A 512 -1.46 14.14 21.21
N ALA A 513 -2.20 13.15 20.70
CA ALA A 513 -3.66 13.26 20.57
C ALA A 513 -4.39 12.88 21.87
N SER A 514 -3.90 11.82 22.52
CA SER A 514 -4.52 11.22 23.71
C SER A 514 -4.27 11.98 25.01
N ILE A 515 -3.21 12.80 25.07
CA ILE A 515 -2.83 13.56 26.27
C ILE A 515 -3.34 15.01 26.14
N PRO A 516 -4.10 15.55 27.11
CA PRO A 516 -4.64 16.91 27.02
C PRO A 516 -3.57 17.98 26.82
N TRP A 517 -3.91 19.02 26.05
CA TRP A 517 -3.09 20.22 25.87
C TRP A 517 -3.54 21.35 26.82
N ASP A 518 -3.34 21.15 28.13
CA ASP A 518 -3.84 22.02 29.20
C ASP A 518 -2.74 22.83 29.92
N GLY A 519 -1.56 22.97 29.31
CA GLY A 519 -0.41 23.68 29.87
C GLY A 519 0.33 22.95 30.99
N LYS A 520 -0.09 21.73 31.36
CA LYS A 520 0.65 20.86 32.29
C LYS A 520 1.56 19.91 31.53
N GLN A 521 2.70 19.57 32.10
CA GLN A 521 3.58 18.51 31.59
C GLN A 521 3.17 17.16 32.16
N TYR A 522 3.16 16.12 31.34
CA TYR A 522 2.84 14.75 31.76
C TYR A 522 4.06 13.82 31.65
N GLY A 523 4.40 13.18 32.76
CA GLY A 523 5.50 12.23 32.84
C GLY A 523 5.18 10.86 32.21
N CYS A 524 6.19 10.00 32.07
CA CYS A 524 6.07 8.65 31.49
C CYS A 524 4.98 7.79 32.15
N VAL A 525 4.94 7.75 33.50
CA VAL A 525 3.97 6.95 34.26
C VAL A 525 2.56 7.54 34.16
N GLU A 526 2.43 8.86 34.32
CA GLU A 526 1.14 9.56 34.23
C GLU A 526 0.54 9.42 32.84
N GLY A 527 1.38 9.46 31.81
CA GLY A 527 1.02 9.24 30.42
C GLY A 527 0.20 7.98 30.16
N LYS A 528 0.52 6.88 30.86
CA LYS A 528 -0.16 5.59 30.67
C LYS A 528 -1.66 5.66 30.98
N ARG A 529 -2.08 6.55 31.90
CA ARG A 529 -3.51 6.77 32.18
C ARG A 529 -4.27 7.27 30.94
N TRP A 530 -3.61 8.06 30.10
CA TRP A 530 -4.19 8.62 28.88
C TRP A 530 -4.20 7.59 27.76
N ARG A 531 -3.17 6.74 27.68
CA ARG A 531 -3.18 5.57 26.79
C ARG A 531 -4.36 4.65 27.10
N ASP A 532 -4.52 4.29 28.37
CA ASP A 532 -5.47 3.27 28.82
C ASP A 532 -6.91 3.82 29.03
N SER A 533 -7.11 5.12 28.88
CA SER A 533 -8.43 5.76 28.96
C SER A 533 -9.39 5.22 27.90
N LYS A 534 -10.68 5.07 28.24
CA LYS A 534 -11.74 4.72 27.27
C LYS A 534 -12.46 5.93 26.69
N GLU A 535 -12.09 7.13 27.14
CA GLU A 535 -12.59 8.38 26.58
C GLU A 535 -11.95 8.68 25.23
N ALA A 536 -12.66 9.46 24.42
CA ALA A 536 -12.13 10.02 23.19
C ALA A 536 -10.83 10.81 23.45
N ASN A 537 -9.95 10.85 22.44
CA ASN A 537 -8.75 11.68 22.50
C ASN A 537 -9.14 13.16 22.73
N PRO A 538 -8.56 13.83 23.74
CA PRO A 538 -8.86 15.23 24.03
C PRO A 538 -8.45 16.18 22.90
N ASN A 539 -7.44 15.80 22.11
CA ASN A 539 -7.03 16.53 20.92
C ASN A 539 -7.39 15.71 19.68
N VAL A 540 -8.21 16.30 18.79
CA VAL A 540 -8.61 15.66 17.53
C VAL A 540 -7.46 15.73 16.54
N LEU A 541 -6.90 14.58 16.18
CA LEU A 541 -5.79 14.44 15.23
C LEU A 541 -6.30 14.48 13.79
N LEU A 542 -6.73 15.65 13.36
CA LEU A 542 -7.35 15.88 12.05
C LEU A 542 -6.52 15.28 10.91
N GLY A 543 -7.19 14.58 10.00
CA GLY A 543 -6.61 14.00 8.80
C GLY A 543 -5.84 12.71 8.97
N ALA A 544 -5.61 12.24 10.20
CA ALA A 544 -4.94 10.96 10.43
C ALA A 544 -5.76 9.81 9.86
N MET A 545 -5.15 9.02 8.96
CA MET A 545 -5.73 7.77 8.48
C MET A 545 -5.26 6.65 9.39
N VAL A 546 -6.21 5.98 10.05
CA VAL A 546 -5.91 4.82 10.88
C VAL A 546 -5.51 3.62 10.00
N ARG A 547 -4.91 2.58 10.59
CA ARG A 547 -4.56 1.32 9.89
C ARG A 547 -5.76 0.66 9.21
N GLY A 548 -6.92 0.74 9.86
CA GLY A 548 -8.21 0.31 9.33
C GLY A 548 -8.61 -1.12 9.70
N PRO A 549 -9.58 -1.70 8.97
CA PRO A 549 -10.23 -2.95 9.38
C PRO A 549 -9.36 -4.18 9.11
N ASP A 550 -9.76 -5.29 9.74
CA ASP A 550 -9.28 -6.61 9.38
C ASP A 550 -9.90 -7.10 8.06
N LYS A 551 -9.46 -8.28 7.60
CA LYS A 551 -9.87 -8.88 6.33
C LYS A 551 -11.38 -9.18 6.21
N GLU A 552 -12.12 -9.14 7.31
CA GLU A 552 -13.58 -9.37 7.34
C GLU A 552 -14.35 -8.06 7.58
N ASP A 553 -13.73 -6.91 7.29
CA ASP A 553 -14.26 -5.56 7.52
C ASP A 553 -14.50 -5.21 9.01
N GLY A 554 -13.97 -6.00 9.95
CA GLY A 554 -14.05 -5.72 11.37
C GLY A 554 -13.10 -4.60 11.76
N PHE A 555 -13.58 -3.57 12.48
CA PHE A 555 -12.73 -2.52 13.03
C PHE A 555 -13.10 -2.17 14.47
N SER A 556 -12.07 -1.85 15.26
CA SER A 556 -12.18 -1.53 16.67
C SER A 556 -11.53 -0.18 16.97
N ASP A 557 -12.34 0.84 17.26
CA ASP A 557 -11.86 2.15 17.75
C ASP A 557 -11.43 2.06 19.22
N ASP A 558 -10.34 1.32 19.48
CA ASP A 558 -9.69 1.22 20.78
C ASP A 558 -8.24 1.66 20.65
N ARG A 559 -7.83 2.63 21.48
CA ARG A 559 -6.47 3.14 21.51
C ARG A 559 -5.47 2.04 21.80
N ASN A 560 -5.82 1.06 22.64
CA ASN A 560 -4.91 -0.04 22.99
C ASN A 560 -4.80 -1.11 21.89
N ARG A 561 -5.43 -0.90 20.73
CA ARG A 561 -5.33 -1.77 19.56
C ARG A 561 -4.68 -1.00 18.39
N PRO A 562 -3.36 -0.75 18.47
CA PRO A 562 -2.65 0.01 17.45
C PRO A 562 -2.76 -0.65 16.07
N GLU A 563 -3.02 -1.96 15.99
CA GLU A 563 -3.24 -2.67 14.74
C GLU A 563 -4.47 -2.18 13.94
N TYR A 564 -5.42 -1.48 14.59
CA TYR A 564 -6.54 -0.80 13.92
C TYR A 564 -6.37 0.72 13.90
N THR A 565 -5.91 1.32 15.01
CA THR A 565 -6.09 2.75 15.28
C THR A 565 -4.82 3.60 15.15
N GLU A 566 -3.66 3.01 14.85
CA GLU A 566 -2.40 3.75 14.71
C GLU A 566 -2.27 4.35 13.30
N PRO A 567 -2.07 5.67 13.14
CA PRO A 567 -1.77 6.30 11.85
C PRO A 567 -0.26 6.41 11.63
N SER A 568 0.21 6.56 10.39
CA SER A 568 1.64 6.85 10.10
C SER A 568 1.80 7.89 9.00
N ILE A 569 2.96 8.53 8.93
CA ILE A 569 3.30 9.44 7.81
C ILE A 569 3.29 8.73 6.46
N ALA A 570 3.72 7.46 6.43
CA ALA A 570 3.73 6.65 5.22
C ALA A 570 2.30 6.32 4.73
N SER A 571 1.39 5.94 5.64
CA SER A 571 -0.01 5.66 5.29
C SER A 571 -0.71 6.92 4.80
N ASN A 572 -0.51 8.05 5.48
CA ASN A 572 -1.09 9.32 5.10
C ASN A 572 -0.54 9.87 3.77
N ALA A 573 0.70 9.55 3.39
CA ALA A 573 1.23 9.90 2.07
C ALA A 573 0.46 9.19 0.96
N GLY A 574 0.15 7.89 1.15
CA GLY A 574 -0.72 7.13 0.25
C GLY A 574 -2.13 7.73 0.17
N LEU A 575 -2.72 8.11 1.31
CA LEU A 575 -4.01 8.79 1.35
C LEU A 575 -4.00 10.09 0.52
N VAL A 576 -3.01 10.96 0.76
CA VAL A 576 -2.86 12.22 0.01
C VAL A 576 -2.74 11.95 -1.49
N ALA A 577 -1.93 10.96 -1.89
CA ALA A 577 -1.72 10.60 -3.27
C ALA A 577 -3.00 10.13 -3.98
N ALA A 578 -3.80 9.30 -3.33
CA ALA A 578 -5.06 8.85 -3.89
C ALA A 578 -6.11 9.98 -3.94
N LEU A 579 -6.20 10.80 -2.88
CA LEU A 579 -7.13 11.93 -2.84
C LEU A 579 -6.86 12.94 -3.97
N ILE A 580 -5.60 13.37 -4.15
CA ILE A 580 -5.25 14.34 -5.21
C ILE A 580 -5.41 13.76 -6.61
N GLY A 581 -5.15 12.46 -6.79
CA GLY A 581 -5.40 11.77 -8.06
C GLY A 581 -6.89 11.77 -8.45
N LEU A 582 -7.77 11.52 -7.47
CA LEU A 582 -9.22 11.47 -7.65
C LEU A 582 -9.90 12.83 -7.75
N LEU A 583 -9.22 13.92 -7.40
CA LEU A 583 -9.79 15.25 -7.55
C LEU A 583 -9.97 15.63 -9.02
N ASP A 584 -11.11 16.23 -9.31
CA ASP A 584 -11.40 16.79 -10.62
C ASP A 584 -10.38 17.86 -11.01
N HIS A 585 -10.04 17.89 -12.29
CA HIS A 585 -9.19 18.94 -12.82
C HIS A 585 -9.96 20.29 -12.82
N PRO A 586 -9.34 21.41 -12.41
CA PRO A 586 -9.99 22.73 -12.39
C PRO A 586 -10.56 23.18 -13.73
N SER A 587 -10.01 22.65 -14.82
CA SER A 587 -10.45 22.90 -16.19
C SER A 587 -10.81 21.57 -16.86
N SER A 588 -11.98 21.51 -17.47
CA SER A 588 -12.48 20.33 -18.20
C SER A 588 -11.79 20.12 -19.56
N THR A 589 -10.89 21.03 -19.97
CA THR A 589 -10.23 21.02 -21.29
C THR A 589 -8.73 20.74 -21.22
N THR A 590 -8.13 20.63 -20.03
CA THR A 590 -6.70 20.40 -19.83
C THR A 590 -6.42 18.95 -19.40
N SER A 591 -5.19 18.50 -19.63
CA SER A 591 -4.70 17.18 -19.20
C SER A 591 -4.91 17.00 -17.70
N ARG A 592 -5.34 15.80 -17.26
CA ARG A 592 -5.59 15.49 -15.83
C ARG A 592 -4.30 15.48 -14.98
N ILE A 593 -3.15 15.45 -15.64
CA ILE A 593 -1.78 15.49 -15.10
C ILE A 593 -0.96 16.55 -15.82
N ASP A 594 0.11 17.03 -15.18
CA ASP A 594 1.17 17.81 -15.82
C ASP A 594 2.04 16.90 -16.70
N ARG A 595 2.05 17.12 -18.02
CA ARG A 595 2.79 16.27 -18.96
C ARG A 595 4.28 16.54 -18.99
N ASP A 596 4.70 17.76 -18.64
CA ASP A 596 6.00 18.31 -18.98
C ASP A 596 6.91 18.47 -17.75
N ALA A 597 6.34 18.77 -16.57
CA ALA A 597 7.13 19.09 -15.36
C ALA A 597 8.14 18.01 -14.99
N MET A 598 7.78 16.73 -15.11
CA MET A 598 8.69 15.61 -14.80
C MET A 598 9.88 15.52 -15.77
N PHE A 599 9.72 16.00 -17.00
CA PHE A 599 10.73 15.89 -18.06
C PHE A 599 11.48 17.19 -18.33
N ALA A 600 11.22 18.25 -17.55
CA ALA A 600 11.75 19.59 -17.78
C ALA A 600 13.29 19.65 -17.88
N ASN A 601 14.00 18.69 -17.28
CA ASN A 601 15.46 18.61 -17.29
C ASN A 601 16.02 17.61 -18.32
N ILE A 602 15.19 16.90 -19.08
CA ILE A 602 15.62 15.91 -20.08
C ILE A 602 15.67 16.57 -21.46
N SER A 603 16.87 16.57 -22.07
CA SER A 603 17.14 17.13 -23.39
C SER A 603 17.17 16.09 -24.50
#